data_AF-A0A0D5Y858-F1
#
_entry.id   AF-A0A0D5Y858-F1
#
_cell.length_a   1.000
_cell.length_b   1.000
_cell.length_c   1.000
_cell.angle_alpha   90.00
_cell.angle_beta   90.00
_cell.angle_gamma   90.00
#
_symmetry.space_group_name_H-M   'P 1'
#
loop_
_entity.id
_entity.type
_entity.pdbx_description
1 polymer ?
#
loop_
_entity_poly.entity_id
_entity_poly.type
_entity_poly.pdbx_seq_one_letter_code
_entity_poly.pdbx_strand_id
1 'polypeptide(L)'
;MFDAEATFFIFVIADFTLAFLFVGMQLYFAYFRMNEILSCLSNSRAVQLRRSVMGKDPFTRFFMLICVGSLLTFYKRSLKSGDLDAGDYKSFPGPLRRMIKLSYTAALLGGVLLFVLWGVGKYMGWVK
;
A
#
# COMPACT_ATOMS: atom_id res chain seq x y z
N MET A 1 36.28 -6.90 8.33
CA MET A 1 35.44 -6.11 9.25
C MET A 1 34.69 -5.14 8.37
N PHE A 2 33.38 -5.33 8.15
CA PHE A 2 32.62 -4.46 7.25
C PHE A 2 32.45 -3.09 7.88
N ASP A 3 32.77 -2.03 7.14
CA ASP A 3 32.50 -0.66 7.58
C ASP A 3 31.01 -0.46 7.84
N ALA A 4 30.68 0.23 8.93
CA ALA A 4 29.30 0.48 9.34
C ALA A 4 28.55 1.29 8.27
N GLU A 5 29.26 2.18 7.57
CA GLU A 5 28.75 2.97 6.45
C GLU A 5 28.39 2.08 5.23
N ALA A 6 29.27 1.14 4.85
CA ALA A 6 28.99 0.21 3.76
C ALA A 6 27.77 -0.69 4.07
N THR A 7 27.66 -1.15 5.32
CA THR A 7 26.52 -1.94 5.79
C THR A 7 25.22 -1.14 5.70
N PHE A 8 25.23 0.13 6.09
CA PHE A 8 24.08 1.03 5.98
C PHE A 8 23.63 1.24 4.54
N PHE A 9 24.54 1.53 3.62
CA PHE A 9 24.19 1.71 2.20
C PHE A 9 23.63 0.44 1.57
N ILE A 10 24.13 -0.74 1.94
CA ILE A 10 23.58 -2.02 1.48
C ILE A 10 22.12 -2.18 1.94
N PHE A 11 21.81 -1.86 3.21
CA PHE A 11 20.44 -1.93 3.71
C PHE A 11 19.51 -0.93 3.00
N VAL A 12 19.96 0.30 2.76
CA VAL A 12 19.18 1.31 2.02
C VAL A 12 18.88 0.85 0.60
N ILE A 13 19.88 0.35 -0.13
CA ILE A 13 19.72 -0.13 -1.51
C ILE A 13 18.81 -1.36 -1.55
N ALA A 14 18.98 -2.28 -0.61
CA ALA A 14 18.14 -3.48 -0.51
C ALA A 14 16.68 -3.11 -0.26
N ASP A 15 16.42 -2.19 0.68
CA ASP A 15 15.07 -1.72 0.99
C ASP A 15 14.44 -0.97 -0.20
N PHE A 16 15.21 -0.11 -0.87
CA PHE A 16 14.76 0.57 -2.09
C PHE A 16 14.41 -0.41 -3.22
N THR A 17 15.25 -1.43 -3.42
CA THR A 17 15.02 -2.45 -4.46
C THR A 17 13.77 -3.25 -4.15
N LEU A 18 13.61 -3.66 -2.88
CA LEU A 18 12.42 -4.38 -2.42
C LEU A 18 11.16 -3.52 -2.57
N ALA A 19 11.21 -2.25 -2.16
CA ALA A 19 10.11 -1.30 -2.31
C ALA A 19 9.72 -1.13 -3.79
N PHE A 20 10.69 -1.04 -4.70
CA PHE A 20 10.41 -0.91 -6.13
C PHE A 20 9.70 -2.15 -6.69
N LEU A 21 10.11 -3.35 -6.29
CA LEU A 21 9.43 -4.61 -6.65
C LEU A 21 8.00 -4.65 -6.11
N PHE A 22 7.77 -4.20 -4.86
CA PHE A 22 6.44 -4.11 -4.27
C PHE A 22 5.55 -3.11 -4.98
N VAL A 23 6.07 -1.92 -5.35
CA VAL A 23 5.33 -0.92 -6.13
C VAL A 23 4.97 -1.47 -7.51
N GLY A 24 5.89 -2.19 -8.17
CA GLY A 24 5.61 -2.88 -9.43
C GLY A 24 4.49 -3.90 -9.31
N MET A 25 4.51 -4.74 -8.26
CA MET A 25 3.41 -5.66 -7.97
C MET A 25 2.09 -4.93 -7.69
N GLN A 26 2.11 -3.84 -6.93
CA GLN A 26 0.91 -3.04 -6.68
C GLN A 26 0.36 -2.42 -7.96
N LEU A 27 1.21 -1.90 -8.84
CA LEU A 27 0.81 -1.40 -10.15
C LEU A 27 0.19 -2.51 -11.02
N TYR A 28 0.75 -3.72 -10.99
CA TYR A 28 0.16 -4.87 -11.67
C TYR A 28 -1.25 -5.18 -11.15
N PHE A 29 -1.44 -5.22 -9.82
CA PHE A 29 -2.77 -5.39 -9.22
C PHE A 29 -3.72 -4.23 -9.56
N ALA A 30 -3.23 -2.99 -9.55
CA ALA A 30 -3.97 -1.80 -9.94
C ALA A 30 -4.41 -1.83 -11.41
N TYR A 31 -3.62 -2.42 -12.30
CA TYR A 31 -3.97 -2.52 -13.72
C TYR A 31 -4.90 -3.68 -14.03
N PHE A 32 -4.57 -4.88 -13.54
CA PHE A 32 -5.24 -6.11 -13.95
C PHE A 32 -6.39 -6.53 -13.03
N ARG A 33 -6.28 -6.27 -11.73
CA ARG A 33 -7.24 -6.78 -10.72
C ARG A 33 -8.10 -5.69 -10.08
N MET A 34 -7.84 -4.41 -10.37
CA MET A 34 -8.59 -3.31 -9.73
C MET A 34 -10.07 -3.33 -10.05
N ASN A 35 -10.47 -3.63 -11.29
CA ASN A 35 -11.88 -3.68 -11.66
C ASN A 35 -12.64 -4.74 -10.85
N GLU A 36 -11.98 -5.86 -10.54
CA GLU A 36 -12.51 -6.95 -9.71
C GLU A 36 -12.59 -6.54 -8.24
N ILE A 37 -11.57 -5.84 -7.74
CA ILE A 37 -11.58 -5.28 -6.37
C ILE A 37 -12.73 -4.28 -6.21
N LEU A 38 -12.90 -3.37 -7.18
CA LEU A 38 -13.92 -2.33 -7.17
C LEU A 38 -15.33 -2.87 -7.41
N SER A 39 -15.48 -3.98 -8.12
CA SER A 39 -16.79 -4.63 -8.26
C SER A 39 -17.22 -5.28 -6.95
N CYS A 40 -16.30 -5.90 -6.22
CA CYS A 40 -16.56 -6.47 -4.90
C CYS A 40 -16.85 -5.44 -3.81
N LEU A 41 -16.36 -4.19 -3.94
CA LEU A 41 -16.67 -3.07 -3.03
C LEU A 41 -17.66 -2.05 -3.65
N SER A 42 -18.49 -2.48 -4.60
CA SER A 42 -19.36 -1.55 -5.34
C SER A 42 -20.43 -0.88 -4.47
N ASN A 43 -20.86 -1.47 -3.36
CA ASN A 43 -21.84 -0.87 -2.43
C ASN A 43 -21.17 0.02 -1.38
N SER A 44 -19.85 -0.02 -1.24
CA SER A 44 -19.12 0.75 -0.23
C SER A 44 -18.99 2.23 -0.63
N ARG A 45 -19.46 3.13 0.25
CA ARG A 45 -19.52 4.57 0.01
C ARG A 45 -18.17 5.18 -0.35
N ALA A 46 -17.09 4.75 0.33
CA ALA A 46 -15.75 5.26 0.05
C ALA A 46 -15.23 4.87 -1.34
N VAL A 47 -15.69 3.72 -1.87
CA VAL A 47 -15.35 3.27 -3.22
C VAL A 47 -16.21 3.98 -4.25
N GLN A 48 -17.51 4.17 -4.03
CA GLN A 48 -18.36 4.92 -4.96
C GLN A 48 -17.90 6.37 -5.13
N LEU A 49 -17.55 7.04 -4.03
CA LEU A 49 -17.06 8.43 -4.06
C LEU A 49 -15.76 8.57 -4.85
N ARG A 50 -14.89 7.55 -4.82
CA ARG A 50 -13.58 7.57 -5.50
C ARG A 50 -13.63 6.96 -6.89
N ARG A 51 -14.63 6.13 -7.18
CA ARG A 51 -14.88 5.55 -8.50
C ARG A 51 -15.30 6.61 -9.51
N SER A 52 -16.06 7.62 -9.10
CA SER A 52 -16.39 8.76 -9.97
C SER A 52 -15.17 9.63 -10.32
N VAL A 53 -14.16 9.64 -9.45
CA VAL A 53 -12.89 10.36 -9.63
C VAL A 53 -11.84 9.48 -10.34
N MET A 54 -12.12 8.19 -10.56
CA MET A 54 -11.17 7.27 -11.18
C MET A 54 -11.05 7.52 -12.69
N GLY A 55 -10.03 8.28 -13.08
CA GLY A 55 -9.56 8.36 -14.47
C GLY A 55 -8.91 7.06 -14.96
N LYS A 56 -8.51 7.04 -16.25
CA LYS A 56 -7.72 5.93 -16.82
C LYS A 56 -6.24 5.97 -16.40
N ASP A 57 -5.86 6.98 -15.61
CA ASP A 57 -4.47 7.28 -15.28
C ASP A 57 -3.87 6.32 -14.24
N PRO A 58 -2.59 5.95 -14.40
CA PRO A 58 -1.89 5.02 -13.49
C PRO A 58 -1.83 5.53 -12.05
N PHE A 59 -1.67 6.85 -11.87
CA PHE A 59 -1.58 7.47 -10.54
C PHE A 59 -2.90 7.40 -9.77
N THR A 60 -4.02 7.75 -10.42
CA THR A 60 -5.35 7.71 -9.81
C THR A 60 -5.75 6.30 -9.42
N ARG A 61 -5.36 5.33 -10.26
CA ARG A 61 -5.53 3.90 -9.99
C ARG A 61 -4.72 3.46 -8.77
N PHE A 62 -3.43 3.77 -8.75
CA PHE A 62 -2.56 3.46 -7.62
C PHE A 62 -3.09 4.07 -6.30
N PHE A 63 -3.52 5.32 -6.34
CA PHE A 63 -4.12 5.99 -5.17
C PHE A 63 -5.39 5.29 -4.68
N MET A 64 -6.24 4.79 -5.59
CA MET A 64 -7.40 3.99 -5.23
C MET A 64 -7.01 2.66 -4.59
N LEU A 65 -5.98 1.98 -5.08
CA LEU A 65 -5.49 0.75 -4.47
C LEU A 65 -5.00 1.00 -3.03
N ILE A 66 -4.26 2.10 -2.81
CA ILE A 66 -3.83 2.52 -1.46
C ILE A 66 -5.04 2.76 -0.55
N CYS A 67 -6.08 3.42 -1.07
CA CYS A 67 -7.27 3.72 -0.29
C CYS A 67 -8.11 2.49 0.03
N VAL A 68 -8.25 1.56 -0.92
CA VAL A 68 -8.88 0.26 -0.65
C VAL A 68 -8.03 -0.54 0.34
N GLY A 69 -6.70 -0.50 0.19
CA GLY A 69 -5.76 -1.12 1.11
C GLY A 69 -5.90 -0.61 2.54
N SER A 70 -6.02 0.71 2.73
CA SER A 70 -6.24 1.30 4.05
C SER A 70 -7.63 0.95 4.59
N LEU A 71 -8.68 0.99 3.77
CA LEU A 71 -10.04 0.60 4.18
C LEU A 71 -10.11 -0.85 4.66
N LEU A 72 -9.47 -1.77 3.94
CA LEU A 72 -9.44 -3.19 4.28
C LEU A 72 -8.55 -3.45 5.50
N THR A 73 -7.39 -2.79 5.58
CA THR A 73 -6.47 -2.92 6.73
C THR A 73 -7.14 -2.43 8.01
N PHE A 74 -7.77 -1.25 7.95
CA PHE A 74 -8.51 -0.63 9.06
C PHE A 74 -10.01 -0.91 9.01
N TYR A 75 -10.43 -2.11 8.58
CA TYR A 75 -11.85 -2.45 8.37
C TYR A 75 -12.75 -2.12 9.56
N LYS A 76 -12.30 -2.32 10.81
CA LYS A 76 -13.09 -2.01 12.02
C LYS A 76 -13.46 -0.53 12.10
N ARG A 77 -12.54 0.36 11.70
CA ARG A 77 -12.78 1.80 11.66
C ARG A 77 -13.70 2.16 10.49
N SER A 78 -13.43 1.61 9.31
CA SER A 78 -14.20 1.83 8.07
C SER A 78 -15.66 1.36 8.17
N LEU A 79 -15.90 0.26 8.89
CA LEU A 79 -17.25 -0.22 9.21
C LEU A 79 -17.97 0.71 10.18
N LYS A 80 -17.25 1.23 11.18
CA LYS A 80 -17.82 2.15 12.18
C LYS A 80 -18.14 3.52 11.57
N SER A 81 -17.37 3.97 10.58
CA SER A 81 -17.64 5.22 9.85
C SER A 81 -18.66 5.09 8.71
N GLY A 82 -19.08 3.86 8.37
CA GLY A 82 -19.99 3.61 7.23
C GLY A 82 -19.32 3.78 5.86
N ASP A 83 -17.99 3.86 5.83
CA ASP A 83 -17.20 3.95 4.60
C ASP A 83 -17.12 2.62 3.84
N LEU A 84 -17.22 1.52 4.58
CA LEU A 84 -17.16 0.14 4.09
C LEU A 84 -18.44 -0.61 4.46
N ASP A 85 -19.09 -1.21 3.47
CA ASP A 85 -20.26 -2.06 3.70
C ASP A 85 -19.86 -3.43 4.26
N ALA A 86 -20.62 -3.94 5.23
CA ALA A 86 -20.33 -5.21 5.89
C ALA A 86 -20.54 -6.43 4.97
N GLY A 87 -21.51 -6.34 4.06
CA GLY A 87 -21.81 -7.35 3.05
C GLY A 87 -20.70 -7.44 2.01
N ASP A 88 -20.26 -6.29 1.49
CA ASP A 88 -19.12 -6.21 0.56
C ASP A 88 -17.85 -6.80 1.19
N TYR A 89 -17.58 -6.47 2.46
CA TYR A 89 -16.41 -6.99 3.17
C TYR A 89 -16.45 -8.51 3.39
N LYS A 90 -17.64 -9.09 3.60
CA LYS A 90 -17.82 -10.53 3.81
C LYS A 90 -17.75 -11.32 2.50
N SER A 91 -18.26 -10.74 1.42
CA SER A 91 -18.22 -11.32 0.07
C SER A 91 -16.85 -11.17 -0.60
N PHE A 92 -15.97 -10.34 -0.06
CA PHE A 92 -14.66 -10.08 -0.66
C PHE A 92 -13.75 -11.33 -0.63
N PRO A 93 -13.13 -11.70 -1.76
CA PRO A 93 -12.29 -12.90 -1.83
C PRO A 93 -11.12 -12.83 -0.85
N GLY A 94 -11.07 -13.81 0.07
CA GLY A 94 -10.04 -13.94 1.09
C GLY A 94 -8.59 -13.83 0.60
N PRO A 95 -8.16 -14.51 -0.49
CA PRO A 95 -6.79 -14.40 -0.99
C PRO A 95 -6.46 -12.99 -1.49
N LEU A 96 -7.39 -12.34 -2.21
CA LEU A 96 -7.23 -10.98 -2.70
C LEU A 96 -7.12 -10.00 -1.52
N ARG A 97 -7.93 -10.22 -0.47
CA ARG A 97 -7.90 -9.41 0.75
C ARG A 97 -6.55 -9.49 1.44
N ARG A 98 -6.01 -10.70 1.58
CA ARG A 98 -4.71 -10.92 2.21
C ARG A 98 -3.60 -10.26 1.39
N MET A 99 -3.62 -10.42 0.06
CA MET A 99 -2.63 -9.79 -0.80
C MET A 99 -2.67 -8.26 -0.70
N ILE A 100 -3.83 -7.63 -0.78
CA ILE A 100 -3.95 -6.17 -0.66
C ILE A 100 -3.47 -5.69 0.72
N LYS A 101 -3.87 -6.39 1.79
CA LYS A 101 -3.39 -6.07 3.15
C LYS A 101 -1.88 -6.21 3.26
N LEU A 102 -1.32 -7.31 2.78
CA LEU A 102 0.13 -7.56 2.82
C LEU A 102 0.88 -6.49 2.04
N SER A 103 0.46 -6.20 0.81
CA SER A 103 1.08 -5.15 -0.02
C SER A 103 1.00 -3.78 0.64
N TYR A 104 -0.15 -3.41 1.22
CA TYR A 104 -0.32 -2.14 1.92
C TYR A 104 0.55 -2.07 3.19
N THR A 105 0.55 -3.13 4.00
CA THR A 105 1.33 -3.18 5.24
C THR A 105 2.82 -3.21 4.97
N ALA A 106 3.27 -3.95 3.95
CA ALA A 106 4.66 -4.00 3.50
C ALA A 106 5.13 -2.63 2.98
N ALA A 107 4.32 -1.94 2.18
CA ALA A 107 4.63 -0.59 1.72
C ALA A 107 4.74 0.41 2.90
N LEU A 108 3.86 0.29 3.89
CA LEU A 108 3.88 1.12 5.08
C LEU A 108 5.12 0.84 5.94
N LEU A 109 5.47 -0.43 6.14
CA LEU A 109 6.68 -0.83 6.86
C LEU A 109 7.95 -0.39 6.14
N GLY A 110 8.04 -0.59 4.82
CA GLY A 110 9.17 -0.11 4.00
C GLY A 110 9.31 1.41 4.09
N GLY A 111 8.20 2.16 3.97
CA GLY A 111 8.22 3.61 4.15
C GLY A 111 8.72 4.05 5.53
N VAL A 112 8.30 3.36 6.60
CA VAL A 112 8.80 3.62 7.97
C VAL A 112 10.28 3.27 8.10
N LEU A 113 10.73 2.15 7.54
CA LEU A 113 12.13 1.73 7.56
C LEU A 113 13.02 2.74 6.84
N LEU A 114 12.62 3.23 5.66
CA LEU A 114 13.33 4.31 4.96
C LEU A 114 13.40 5.58 5.81
N PHE A 115 12.32 5.93 6.51
CA PHE A 115 12.31 7.12 7.37
C PHE A 115 13.25 6.97 8.57
N VAL A 116 13.30 5.78 9.18
CA VAL A 116 14.23 5.45 10.26
C VAL A 116 15.67 5.44 9.76
N LEU A 117 15.95 4.79 8.63
CA LEU A 117 17.28 4.77 8.01
C LEU A 117 17.75 6.19 7.65
N TRP A 118 16.85 7.02 7.12
CA TRP A 118 17.15 8.43 6.85
C TRP A 118 17.48 9.21 8.14
N GLY A 119 16.71 9.01 9.20
CA GLY A 119 16.98 9.61 10.51
C GLY A 119 18.31 9.16 11.13
N VAL A 120 18.63 7.86 11.04
CA VAL A 120 19.91 7.30 11.47
C VAL A 120 21.06 7.87 10.63
N GLY A 121 20.90 7.95 9.31
CA GLY A 121 21.89 8.54 8.41
C GLY A 121 22.16 10.01 8.71
N LYS A 122 21.12 10.78 9.05
CA LYS A 122 21.25 12.17 9.52
C LYS A 122 21.96 12.26 10.87
N TYR A 123 21.61 11.41 11.83
CA TYR A 123 22.22 11.37 13.16
C TYR A 123 23.72 11.02 13.10
N MET A 124 24.09 10.08 12.25
CA MET A 124 25.48 9.64 12.06
C MET A 124 26.29 10.57 11.14
N GLY A 125 25.66 11.57 10.51
CA GLY A 125 26.31 12.49 9.57
C GLY A 125 26.65 11.87 8.21
N TRP A 126 26.16 10.67 7.91
CA TRP A 126 26.37 9.96 6.63
C TRP A 126 25.48 10.48 5.51
N VAL A 127 24.32 11.04 5.86
CA VAL A 127 23.37 11.62 4.90
C VAL A 127 23.31 13.13 5.15
N LYS A 128 23.75 13.91 4.15
CA LYS A 128 23.74 15.38 4.21
C LYS A 128 22.35 15.98 4.16
#